data_AF-A0A524GQ26-F1
#
_entry.id   AF-A0A524GQ26-F1
#
_cell.length_a   1.000
_cell.length_b   1.000
_cell.length_c   1.000
_cell.angle_alpha   90.00
_cell.angle_beta   90.00
_cell.angle_gamma   90.00
#
_symmetry.space_group_name_H-M   'P 1'
#
loop_
_entity.id
_entity.type
_entity.pdbx_description
1 polymer ?
#
loop_
_entity_poly.entity_id
_entity_poly.type
_entity_poly.pdbx_seq_one_letter_code
_entity_poly.pdbx_strand_id
1 'polypeptide(L)'
;MNRRERNKTAQYLDEIAPLQGASHSEVVDYSVAVPFFYAELRARLANGQITRLIDSSQFLGWLGYGANPTLLFACGDQRVVVATGSEQDVTHNRFIARNGGHLPLHA
;
A
#
# COMPACT_ATOMS: atom_id res chain seq x y z
N MET A 1 -2.25 9.31 -13.18
CA MET A 1 -1.74 10.18 -12.10
C MET A 1 -0.58 11.04 -12.61
N ASN A 2 -0.65 12.37 -12.45
CA ASN A 2 0.42 13.28 -12.85
C ASN A 2 1.59 13.26 -11.85
N ARG A 3 2.83 13.55 -12.27
CA ARG A 3 4.05 13.47 -11.42
C ARG A 3 3.93 14.27 -10.11
N ARG A 4 3.24 15.41 -10.13
CA ARG A 4 3.03 16.26 -8.93
C ARG A 4 2.11 15.62 -7.91
N GLU A 5 1.06 14.93 -8.37
CA GLU A 5 0.11 14.23 -7.50
C GLU A 5 0.77 13.02 -6.85
N ARG A 6 1.57 12.26 -7.64
CA ARG A 6 2.36 11.14 -7.11
C ARG A 6 3.31 11.56 -5.99
N ASN A 7 3.97 12.71 -6.13
CA ASN A 7 4.87 13.22 -5.09
C ASN A 7 4.11 13.66 -3.83
N LYS A 8 2.94 14.27 -3.95
CA LYS A 8 2.11 14.62 -2.79
C LYS A 8 1.62 13.37 -2.06
N THR A 9 1.17 12.35 -2.78
CA THR A 9 0.76 11.06 -2.20
C THR A 9 1.92 10.37 -1.51
N ALA A 10 3.11 10.38 -2.11
CA ALA A 10 4.31 9.82 -1.50
C ALA A 10 4.67 10.55 -0.20
N GLN A 11 4.68 11.89 -0.19
CA GLN A 11 4.95 12.67 1.01
C GLN A 11 3.94 12.38 2.13
N TYR A 12 2.65 12.30 1.78
CA TYR A 12 1.63 11.93 2.76
C TYR A 12 1.88 10.53 3.33
N LEU A 13 2.23 9.55 2.51
CA LEU A 13 2.55 8.20 2.97
C LEU A 13 3.82 8.14 3.82
N ASP A 14 4.84 8.94 3.52
CA ASP A 14 6.04 9.05 4.35
C ASP A 14 5.70 9.53 5.76
N GLU A 15 4.66 10.35 5.91
CA GLU A 15 4.17 10.83 7.22
C GLU A 15 3.33 9.75 7.94
N ILE A 16 2.44 9.07 7.23
CA ILE A 16 1.43 8.20 7.87
C ILE A 16 1.82 6.72 7.93
N ALA A 17 2.65 6.24 7.03
CA ALA A 17 3.01 4.83 6.86
C ALA A 17 4.47 4.69 6.41
N PRO A 18 5.45 5.23 7.16
CA PRO A 18 6.83 5.37 6.69
C PRO A 18 7.49 4.04 6.34
N LEU A 19 8.36 4.06 5.32
CA LEU A 19 9.22 2.94 4.96
C LEU A 19 10.52 2.95 5.76
N GLN A 20 11.11 1.77 5.94
CA GLN A 20 12.39 1.61 6.62
C GLN A 20 13.52 2.16 5.73
N GLY A 21 14.00 3.36 6.07
CA GLY A 21 15.17 3.97 5.46
C GLY A 21 15.00 4.43 4.01
N ALA A 22 13.78 4.64 3.55
CA ALA A 22 13.48 5.14 2.21
C ALA A 22 12.20 5.98 2.18
N SER A 23 12.03 6.79 1.15
CA SER A 23 10.78 7.49 0.86
C SER A 23 9.89 6.70 -0.10
N HIS A 24 8.57 6.80 0.07
CA HIS A 24 7.58 6.32 -0.89
C HIS A 24 7.75 6.93 -2.30
N SER A 25 8.43 8.07 -2.41
CA SER A 25 8.73 8.72 -3.70
C SER A 25 9.79 7.96 -4.51
N GLU A 26 10.62 7.15 -3.84
CA GLU A 26 11.68 6.33 -4.44
C GLU A 26 11.17 4.94 -4.88
N VAL A 27 9.92 4.61 -4.54
CA VAL A 27 9.31 3.33 -4.83
C VAL A 27 8.90 3.26 -6.30
N VAL A 28 9.41 2.24 -6.98
CA VAL A 28 9.09 1.95 -8.38
C VAL A 28 7.98 0.94 -8.52
N ASP A 29 7.76 0.09 -7.51
CA ASP A 29 6.73 -0.95 -7.53
C ASP A 29 6.34 -1.38 -6.11
N TYR A 30 5.04 -1.58 -5.88
CA TYR A 30 4.52 -2.23 -4.67
C TYR A 30 4.06 -3.64 -5.01
N SER A 31 4.38 -4.57 -4.12
CA SER A 31 3.90 -5.95 -4.19
C SER A 31 3.49 -6.43 -2.81
N VAL A 32 2.58 -7.41 -2.78
CA VAL A 32 2.16 -8.07 -1.55
C VAL A 32 2.68 -9.50 -1.56
N ALA A 33 3.46 -9.84 -0.54
CA ALA A 33 3.91 -11.21 -0.32
C ALA A 33 3.03 -11.87 0.75
N VAL A 34 2.61 -13.10 0.51
CA VAL A 34 1.85 -13.92 1.47
C VAL A 34 2.68 -15.15 1.82
N PRO A 35 3.71 -15.02 2.66
CA PRO A 35 4.61 -16.14 2.96
C PRO A 35 3.92 -17.23 3.78
N PHE A 36 2.98 -16.87 4.68
CA PHE A 36 2.21 -17.81 5.51
C PHE A 36 0.83 -17.24 5.88
N PHE A 37 0.63 -16.83 7.14
CA PHE A 37 -0.66 -16.43 7.72
C PHE A 37 -0.96 -14.93 7.64
N TYR A 38 0.00 -14.12 7.21
CA TYR A 38 -0.18 -12.70 7.03
C TYR A 38 0.44 -12.22 5.73
N ALA A 39 -0.25 -11.29 5.09
CA ALA A 39 0.28 -10.55 3.97
C ALA A 39 1.27 -9.47 4.45
N GLU A 40 2.33 -9.26 3.69
CA GLU A 40 3.34 -8.24 3.91
C GLU A 40 3.42 -7.34 2.67
N LEU A 41 3.33 -6.03 2.87
CA LEU A 41 3.63 -5.05 1.84
C LEU A 41 5.14 -4.95 1.61
N ARG A 42 5.54 -5.03 0.35
CA ARG A 42 6.93 -4.88 -0.10
C ARG A 42 7.01 -3.71 -1.08
N ALA A 43 7.85 -2.74 -0.77
CA ALA A 43 8.12 -1.60 -1.61
C ALA A 43 9.49 -1.79 -2.27
N ARG A 44 9.50 -1.91 -3.61
CA ARG A 44 10.73 -2.04 -4.39
C ARG A 44 11.23 -0.66 -4.80
N LEU A 45 12.49 -0.37 -4.51
CA LEU A 45 13.17 0.86 -4.88
C LEU A 45 13.81 0.75 -6.27
N ALA A 46 14.18 1.90 -6.85
CA ALA A 46 14.83 1.95 -8.16
C ALA A 46 16.16 1.18 -8.23
N ASN A 47 16.86 1.05 -7.11
CA ASN A 47 18.10 0.27 -6.99
C ASN A 47 17.86 -1.25 -6.86
N GLY A 48 16.61 -1.71 -6.93
CA GLY A 48 16.22 -3.11 -6.82
C GLY A 48 16.08 -3.62 -5.37
N GLN A 49 16.44 -2.82 -4.37
CA GLN A 49 16.23 -3.19 -2.97
C GLN A 49 14.74 -3.21 -2.62
N ILE A 50 14.37 -4.07 -1.68
CA ILE A 50 13.02 -4.15 -1.13
C ILE A 50 13.06 -3.60 0.29
N THR A 51 12.24 -2.60 0.54
CA THR A 51 11.98 -2.06 1.87
C THR A 51 10.56 -2.40 2.33
N ARG A 52 10.32 -2.23 3.63
CA ARG A 52 9.08 -2.53 4.34
C ARG A 52 8.63 -1.30 5.10
N LEU A 53 7.38 -1.31 5.55
CA LEU A 53 6.90 -0.33 6.54
C LEU A 53 7.69 -0.45 7.84
N ILE A 54 7.91 0.68 8.51
CA ILE A 54 8.43 0.71 9.88
C ILE A 54 7.45 -0.03 10.82
N ASP A 55 6.15 0.25 10.69
CA ASP A 55 5.09 -0.51 11.35
C ASP A 55 4.25 -1.29 10.35
N SER A 56 4.44 -2.61 10.32
CA SER A 56 3.67 -3.50 9.45
C SER A 56 2.17 -3.52 9.76
N SER A 57 1.75 -3.16 10.98
CA SER A 57 0.34 -3.14 11.41
C SER A 57 -0.49 -2.11 10.63
N GLN A 58 0.17 -1.06 10.13
CA GLN A 58 -0.46 -0.03 9.32
C GLN A 58 -0.95 -0.56 7.97
N PHE A 59 -0.43 -1.67 7.47
CA PHE A 59 -0.95 -2.32 6.28
C PHE A 59 -2.15 -3.21 6.61
N LEU A 60 -3.33 -2.80 6.15
CA LEU A 60 -4.58 -3.51 6.42
C LEU A 60 -4.95 -4.52 5.34
N GLY A 61 -4.58 -4.26 4.08
CA GLY A 61 -4.97 -5.12 2.98
C GLY A 61 -4.71 -4.54 1.60
N TRP A 62 -5.10 -5.29 0.59
CA TRP A 62 -4.92 -4.89 -0.80
C TRP A 62 -6.09 -5.34 -1.68
N LEU A 63 -6.15 -4.75 -2.86
CA LEU A 63 -7.08 -5.11 -3.91
C LEU A 63 -6.30 -5.22 -5.23
N GLY A 64 -6.64 -6.25 -6.01
CA GLY A 64 -5.96 -6.57 -7.26
C GLY A 64 -4.81 -7.57 -7.08
N TYR A 65 -4.41 -8.19 -8.19
CA TYR A 65 -3.33 -9.18 -8.24
C TYR A 65 -2.23 -8.70 -9.18
N GLY A 66 -0.97 -8.97 -8.85
CA GLY A 66 0.19 -8.62 -9.67
C GLY A 66 0.87 -7.31 -9.25
N ALA A 67 1.52 -6.66 -10.21
CA ALA A 67 2.22 -5.40 -10.00
C ALA A 67 1.22 -4.25 -9.82
N ASN A 68 1.52 -3.34 -8.89
CA ASN A 68 0.72 -2.16 -8.56
C ASN A 68 -0.71 -2.44 -8.03
N PRO A 69 -0.86 -3.21 -6.94
CA PRO A 69 -2.15 -3.40 -6.28
C PRO A 69 -2.64 -2.10 -5.63
N THR A 70 -3.95 -1.98 -5.43
CA THR A 70 -4.48 -0.91 -4.58
C THR A 70 -4.27 -1.30 -3.13
N LEU A 71 -3.70 -0.41 -2.34
CA LEU A 71 -3.28 -0.66 -0.95
C LEU A 71 -4.21 0.05 0.02
N LEU A 72 -4.47 -0.60 1.16
CA LEU A 72 -5.24 -0.05 2.27
C LEU A 72 -4.37 0.08 3.51
N PHE A 73 -4.29 1.30 4.04
CA PHE A 73 -3.52 1.63 5.23
C PHE A 73 -4.41 2.11 6.37
N ALA A 74 -4.02 1.79 7.61
CA ALA A 74 -4.51 2.42 8.82
C ALA A 74 -3.67 3.65 9.15
N CYS A 75 -4.34 4.78 9.38
CA CYS A 75 -3.75 6.03 9.79
C CYS A 75 -4.56 6.60 10.97
N GLY A 76 -4.18 6.24 12.19
CA GLY A 76 -5.00 6.53 13.37
C GLY A 76 -6.39 5.90 13.23
N ASP A 77 -7.43 6.73 13.35
CA ASP A 77 -8.83 6.31 13.20
C ASP A 77 -9.32 6.28 11.74
N GLN A 78 -8.46 6.65 10.78
CA GLN A 78 -8.81 6.73 9.36
C GLN A 78 -8.21 5.57 8.55
N ARG A 79 -8.88 5.27 7.44
CA ARG A 79 -8.40 4.32 6.43
C ARG A 79 -8.03 5.08 5.16
N VAL A 80 -6.83 4.83 4.66
CA VAL A 80 -6.29 5.48 3.46
C VAL A 80 -6.14 4.45 2.35
N VAL A 81 -6.72 4.76 1.19
CA VAL A 81 -6.61 3.93 -0.01
C VAL A 81 -5.61 4.56 -0.98
N VAL A 82 -4.68 3.75 -1.46
CA VAL A 82 -3.67 4.17 -2.44
C VAL A 82 -3.74 3.26 -3.65
N ALA A 83 -4.26 3.79 -4.75
CA ALA A 83 -4.15 3.13 -6.05
C ALA A 83 -2.71 3.31 -6.57
N THR A 84 -1.95 2.23 -6.62
CA THR A 84 -0.56 2.28 -7.08
C THR A 84 -0.45 2.09 -8.60
N GLY A 85 -1.54 1.68 -9.26
CA GLY A 85 -1.64 1.43 -10.71
C GLY A 85 -2.66 2.33 -11.41
N SER A 86 -3.13 1.90 -12.59
CA SER A 86 -4.25 2.54 -13.28
C SER A 86 -5.52 2.40 -12.44
N GLU A 87 -6.27 3.49 -12.33
CA GLU A 87 -7.52 3.64 -11.58
C GLU A 87 -8.47 2.47 -11.87
N GLN A 88 -8.47 1.48 -10.98
CA GLN A 88 -9.46 0.40 -10.95
C GLN A 88 -10.59 0.88 -10.05
N ASP A 89 -11.85 0.59 -10.39
CA ASP A 89 -13.00 0.98 -9.59
C ASP A 89 -12.88 0.40 -8.17
N VAL A 90 -12.50 1.26 -7.23
CA VAL A 90 -12.27 0.93 -5.82
C VAL A 90 -13.57 0.91 -5.02
N THR A 91 -14.64 1.47 -5.59
CA THR A 91 -15.88 1.79 -4.89
C THR A 91 -16.72 0.55 -4.60
N HIS A 92 -16.56 -0.51 -5.40
CA HIS A 92 -17.36 -1.74 -5.31
C HIS A 92 -16.56 -2.99 -4.94
N ASN A 93 -15.24 -2.86 -4.75
CA ASN A 93 -14.36 -4.00 -4.64
C ASN A 93 -13.89 -4.28 -3.21
N ARG A 94 -14.09 -5.52 -2.79
CA ARG A 94 -13.79 -6.01 -1.44
C ARG A 94 -12.28 -6.21 -1.27
N PHE A 95 -11.64 -5.44 -0.39
CA PHE A 95 -10.21 -5.61 -0.09
C PHE A 95 -9.95 -6.99 0.54
N ILE A 96 -8.83 -7.60 0.17
CA ILE A 96 -8.28 -8.77 0.85
C ILE A 96 -7.53 -8.25 2.07
N ALA A 97 -7.99 -8.66 3.25
CA ALA A 97 -7.37 -8.29 4.50
C ALA A 97 -6.01 -8.95 4.66
N ARG A 98 -5.11 -8.29 5.39
CA ARG A 98 -3.78 -8.81 5.73
C ARG A 98 -3.83 -10.20 6.36
N ASN A 99 -4.87 -10.51 7.12
CA ASN A 99 -5.08 -11.78 7.81
C ASN A 99 -5.89 -12.82 6.99
N GLY A 100 -6.11 -12.57 5.69
CA GLY A 100 -6.86 -13.48 4.81
C GLY A 100 -8.39 -13.31 4.85
N GLY A 101 -8.90 -12.38 5.66
CA GLY A 101 -10.31 -11.99 5.64
C GLY A 101 -10.66 -11.00 4.53
N HIS A 102 -11.83 -10.40 4.64
CA HIS A 102 -12.30 -9.35 3.74
C HIS A 102 -12.61 -8.07 4.49
N LEU A 103 -12.15 -6.94 3.94
CA LEU A 103 -12.36 -5.62 4.54
C LEU A 103 -13.32 -4.78 3.68
N PRO A 104 -14.44 -4.30 4.25
CA PRO A 104 -15.22 -3.26 3.60
C PRO A 104 -14.45 -1.93 3.68
N LEU A 105 -14.59 -1.10 2.64
CA LEU A 105 -13.96 0.23 2.61
C LEU A 105 -14.56 1.15 3.68
N HIS A 106 -15.88 1.05 3.88
CA HIS A 106 -16.64 1.74 4.91
C HIS A 106 -17.04 0.74 6.00
N ALA A 107 -16.72 1.04 7.25
CA ALA A 107 -17.21 0.31 8.42
C ALA A 107 -18.53 0.92 8.89
#